data_AF-D3RVQ4-F1
#
_entry.id   AF-D3RVQ4-F1
#
_cell.length_a   1.000
_cell.length_b   1.000
_cell.length_c   1.000
_cell.angle_alpha   90.00
_cell.angle_beta   90.00
_cell.angle_gamma   90.00
#
_symmetry.space_group_name_H-M   'P 1'
#
loop_
_entity.id
_entity.type
_entity.pdbx_description
1 polymer ?
#
loop_
_entity_poly.entity_id
_entity_poly.type
_entity_poly.pdbx_seq_one_letter_code
_entity_poly.pdbx_strand_id
1 'polypeptide(L)' 'MPAKNKEPYQQAYYPPVPTGFTRYMRQSIPWQFIRFWIINFKIFKLLVKSHN' A
#
# COMPACT_ATOMS: atom_id res chain seq x y z
N MET A 1 39.79 -5.27 6.51
CA MET A 1 38.61 -4.75 7.24
C MET A 1 37.79 -3.90 6.27
N PRO A 2 36.68 -4.37 5.67
CA PRO A 2 35.94 -3.51 4.75
C PRO A 2 35.10 -2.50 5.53
N ALA A 3 35.25 -1.22 5.17
CA ALA A 3 34.61 -0.08 5.80
C ALA A 3 33.08 -0.13 5.64
N LYS A 4 32.37 0.10 6.75
CA LYS A 4 30.91 0.08 6.82
C LYS A 4 30.36 1.46 6.43
N ASN A 5 30.23 1.72 5.13
CA ASN A 5 29.65 2.96 4.61
C ASN A 5 28.13 2.98 4.87
N LYS A 6 27.70 3.86 5.78
CA LYS A 6 26.30 4.08 6.17
C LYS A 6 25.89 5.51 5.79
N GLU A 7 25.64 5.76 4.51
CA GLU A 7 25.14 7.06 4.04
C GLU A 7 23.73 6.85 3.44
N PRO A 8 22.67 7.59 3.86
CA PRO A 8 21.28 7.17 3.62
C PRO A 8 20.71 7.49 2.22
N TYR A 9 21.52 7.96 1.28
CA TYR A 9 21.02 8.53 0.01
C TYR A 9 21.92 8.21 -1.20
N GLN A 10 22.47 7.00 -1.29
CA GLN A 10 23.19 6.59 -2.51
C GLN A 10 22.20 6.39 -3.68
N GLN A 11 22.62 6.78 -4.89
CA GLN A 11 21.88 6.64 -6.15
C GLN A 11 21.53 5.17 -6.49
N ALA A 12 22.15 4.23 -5.79
CA ALA A 12 21.81 2.81 -5.77
C ALA A 12 20.76 2.47 -4.68
N TYR A 13 19.88 3.41 -4.32
CA TYR A 13 18.73 3.16 -3.45
C TYR A 13 17.79 2.19 -4.16
N TYR A 14 18.05 0.90 -3.96
CA TYR A 14 17.24 -0.16 -4.51
C TYR A 14 15.83 0.03 -3.97
N PRO A 15 14.79 0.14 -4.83
CA PRO A 15 13.44 0.23 -4.34
C PRO A 15 13.19 -0.99 -3.45
N PRO A 16 12.63 -0.82 -2.25
CA PRO A 16 12.36 -1.95 -1.38
C PRO A 16 11.47 -2.90 -2.18
N VAL A 17 12.04 -4.07 -2.52
CA VAL A 17 11.31 -5.07 -3.29
C VAL A 17 10.06 -5.38 -2.48
N PRO A 18 8.86 -5.26 -3.07
CA PRO A 18 7.63 -5.50 -2.37
C PRO A 18 7.72 -6.89 -1.70
N THR A 19 7.72 -6.89 -0.37
CA THR A 19 7.72 -8.11 0.42
C THR A 19 6.50 -8.96 0.05
N GLY A 20 6.59 -10.28 0.17
CA GLY A 20 5.52 -11.20 -0.26
C GLY A 20 4.13 -10.82 0.26
N PHE A 21 4.07 -10.19 1.43
CA PHE A 21 2.86 -9.60 2.01
C PHE A 21 2.25 -8.47 1.16
N THR A 22 3.05 -7.49 0.71
CA THR A 22 2.58 -6.41 -0.17
C THR A 22 2.16 -6.93 -1.55
N ARG A 23 2.81 -7.99 -2.05
CA ARG A 23 2.39 -8.68 -3.28
C ARG A 23 1.06 -9.40 -3.09
N TYR A 24 0.88 -10.10 -1.97
CA TYR A 24 -0.38 -10.76 -1.63
C TYR A 24 -1.54 -9.77 -1.53
N MET A 25 -1.34 -8.65 -0.83
CA MET A 25 -2.32 -7.56 -0.76
C MET A 25 -2.66 -6.94 -2.12
N ARG A 26 -1.77 -7.05 -3.10
CA ARG A 26 -1.98 -6.51 -4.45
C ARG A 26 -2.63 -7.54 -5.39
N GLN A 27 -2.35 -8.82 -5.23
CA GLN A 27 -2.78 -9.89 -6.16
C GLN A 27 -4.03 -10.64 -5.69
N SER A 28 -4.34 -10.66 -4.40
CA SER A 28 -5.45 -11.47 -3.88
C SER A 28 -6.80 -10.92 -4.33
N ILE A 29 -7.47 -11.65 -5.23
CA ILE A 29 -8.81 -11.32 -5.73
C ILE A 29 -9.84 -11.16 -4.59
N PRO A 30 -9.90 -12.06 -3.58
CA PRO A 30 -10.84 -11.89 -2.47
C PRO A 30 -10.60 -10.59 -1.69
N TRP A 31 -9.34 -10.22 -1.50
CA TRP A 31 -8.97 -8.99 -0.79
C TRP A 31 -9.25 -7.72 -1.61
N GLN A 32 -9.06 -7.78 -2.93
CA GLN A 32 -9.45 -6.70 -3.84
C GLN A 32 -10.96 -6.45 -3.78
N PHE A 33 -11.79 -7.50 -3.73
CA PHE A 33 -13.25 -7.36 -3.55
C PHE A 33 -13.60 -6.69 -2.21
N ILE A 34 -13.01 -7.15 -1.11
CA ILE A 34 -13.25 -6.55 0.22
C ILE A 34 -12.87 -5.06 0.22
N ARG A 35 -11.70 -4.70 -0.32
CA ARG A 35 -11.25 -3.30 -0.44
C ARG A 35 -12.18 -2.46 -1.31
N PHE A 36 -12.66 -3.01 -2.42
CA PHE A 36 -13.61 -2.33 -3.29
C PHE A 36 -14.89 -1.98 -2.53
N TRP A 37 -15.48 -2.93 -1.81
CA TRP A 37 -16.69 -2.70 -1.01
C TRP A 37 -16.46 -1.67 0.10
N ILE A 38 -15.37 -1.77 0.86
CA ILE A 38 -15.06 -0.83 1.95
C ILE A 38 -14.94 0.60 1.43
N ILE A 39 -14.23 0.81 0.32
CA ILE A 39 -14.03 2.14 -0.28
C ILE A 39 -15.37 2.70 -0.76
N ASN A 40 -16.13 1.91 -1.52
CA ASN A 40 -17.45 2.33 -2.02
C ASN A 40 -18.41 2.67 -0.88
N PHE A 41 -18.44 1.86 0.17
CA PHE A 41 -19.29 2.11 1.34
C PHE A 41 -18.86 3.38 2.10
N LYS A 42 -17.56 3.64 2.21
CA LYS A 42 -17.06 4.86 2.87
C LYS A 42 -17.44 6.11 2.08
N ILE A 43 -17.32 6.09 0.75
CA ILE A 43 -17.73 7.18 -0.13
C ILE A 43 -19.25 7.36 -0.06
N PHE A 44 -20.01 6.28 -0.15
CA PHE A 44 -21.47 6.31 -0.02
C PHE A 44 -21.91 6.92 1.32
N LYS A 45 -21.33 6.47 2.44
CA LYS A 45 -21.60 7.04 3.77
C LYS A 45 -21.27 8.52 3.84
N LEU A 46 -20.16 8.96 3.23
CA LEU A 46 -19.77 10.36 3.18
C LEU A 46 -20.81 11.19 2.41
N LEU A 47 -21.24 10.71 1.24
CA LEU A 47 -22.26 11.38 0.41
C LEU A 47 -23.61 11.49 1.13
N VAL A 48 -24.07 10.40 1.76
CA VAL A 48 -25.31 10.40 2.54
C VAL A 48 -25.24 11.38 3.71
N LYS A 49 -24.09 11.44 4.41
CA LYS A 49 -23.89 12.38 5.52
C LYS A 49 -23.82 13.84 5.05
N SER A 50 -23.29 14.09 3.85
CA SER A 50 -23.16 15.46 3.31
C SER A 50 -24.47 16.05 2.80
N HIS A 51 -25.47 15.22 2.51
CA HIS A 51 -26.73 15.65 1.92
C HIS A 51 -27.81 15.99 2.97
N ASN A 52 -27.49 15.82 4.26
CA ASN A 52 -28.27 16.30 5.41
C ASN A 52 -27.43 17.29 6.22
#